data_AF-A0A348HIH5-F1
#
_entry.id   AF-A0A348HIH5-F1
#
_cell.length_a   1.000
_cell.length_b   1.000
_cell.length_c   1.000
_cell.angle_alpha   90.00
_cell.angle_beta   90.00
_cell.angle_gamma   90.00
#
_symmetry.space_group_name_H-M   'P 1'
#
loop_
_entity.id
_entity.type
_entity.pdbx_description
1 polymer ?
#
loop_
_entity_poly.entity_id
_entity_poly.type
_entity_poly.pdbx_seq_one_letter_code
_entity_poly.pdbx_strand_id
1 'polypeptide(L)'
;MDVPLTFEAGMILAVTVAVSVWIDLFFHRKAKEITFKDAAVWSCVWITLALSFYAYLFLRHSPQQASLFLSGYVLEKALSIDNMMVFVAIFASFNIKGILQHRILYFGIIGALLFRALFVAVGTWIFGISHWVEAIFAAIVLWTGVKMFMGSEEGDDTEDYSNHWSVRLANRIMPVTPRLMGHHFVVSRKHAEDVAHKEGFSLPKRAVMYATPMLLCLMCIEISDVIFSFDSVPAIIAVTKEPFLVYASVIFAILGLRNL
;
A
#
# COMPACT_ATOMS: atom_id res chain seq x y z
N MET A 1 9.72 -36.68 6.36
CA MET A 1 10.84 -35.73 6.25
C MET A 1 10.25 -34.38 6.55
N ASP A 2 10.42 -33.90 7.78
CA ASP A 2 10.01 -32.55 8.17
C ASP A 2 10.90 -31.57 7.42
N VAL A 3 10.46 -31.19 6.22
CA VAL A 3 11.08 -30.10 5.49
C VAL A 3 10.79 -28.84 6.32
N PRO A 4 11.82 -28.11 6.78
CA PRO A 4 11.59 -26.90 7.55
C PRO A 4 10.69 -25.98 6.73
N LEU A 5 9.62 -25.50 7.38
CA LEU A 5 8.55 -24.67 6.81
C LEU A 5 9.07 -23.53 5.90
N THR A 6 10.28 -23.09 6.17
CA THR A 6 10.87 -21.86 5.66
C THR A 6 11.43 -21.96 4.25
N PHE A 7 12.04 -23.09 3.83
CA PHE A 7 12.77 -23.11 2.57
C PHE A 7 11.89 -23.51 1.37
N GLU A 8 11.18 -24.64 1.45
CA GLU A 8 10.31 -25.09 0.34
C GLU A 8 9.12 -24.15 0.14
N ALA A 9 8.41 -23.81 1.23
CA ALA A 9 7.29 -22.86 1.15
C ALA A 9 7.77 -21.44 0.82
N GLY A 10 8.96 -21.05 1.28
CA GLY A 10 9.60 -19.78 0.91
C GLY A 10 9.91 -19.69 -0.58
N MET A 11 10.46 -20.75 -1.17
CA MET A 11 10.71 -20.84 -2.61
C MET A 11 9.41 -20.83 -3.42
N ILE A 12 8.39 -21.57 -2.98
CA ILE A 12 7.08 -21.60 -3.63
C ILE A 12 6.41 -20.23 -3.55
N LEU A 13 6.46 -19.56 -2.40
CA LEU A 13 5.97 -18.19 -2.25
C LEU A 13 6.72 -17.24 -3.18
N ALA A 14 8.06 -17.27 -3.18
CA ALA A 14 8.87 -16.40 -4.02
C ALA A 14 8.60 -16.61 -5.52
N VAL A 15 8.48 -17.86 -5.96
CA VAL A 15 8.11 -18.20 -7.35
C VAL A 15 6.69 -17.73 -7.64
N THR A 16 5.73 -17.94 -6.74
CA THR A 16 4.35 -17.50 -6.91
C THR A 16 4.27 -15.99 -7.05
N VAL A 17 5.00 -15.25 -6.21
CA VAL A 17 5.09 -13.78 -6.27
C VAL A 17 5.78 -13.33 -7.55
N ALA A 18 6.90 -13.95 -7.93
CA ALA A 18 7.62 -13.59 -9.14
C ALA A 18 6.78 -13.84 -10.41
N VAL A 19 6.09 -14.98 -10.49
CA VAL A 19 5.16 -15.32 -11.58
C VAL A 19 3.97 -14.37 -11.58
N SER A 20 3.41 -14.06 -10.41
CA SER A 20 2.31 -13.10 -10.26
C SER A 20 2.68 -11.72 -10.77
N VAL A 21 3.80 -11.17 -10.30
CA VAL A 21 4.32 -9.88 -10.73
C VAL A 21 4.64 -9.91 -12.23
N TRP A 22 5.20 -11.01 -12.74
CA TRP A 22 5.50 -11.16 -14.17
C TRP A 22 4.24 -11.20 -15.04
N ILE A 23 3.23 -12.00 -14.69
CA ILE A 23 1.93 -12.07 -15.37
C ILE A 23 1.32 -10.68 -15.42
N ASP A 24 1.31 -10.00 -14.29
CA ASP A 24 0.70 -8.70 -14.13
C ASP A 24 1.44 -7.62 -14.91
N LEU A 25 2.78 -7.64 -14.93
CA LEU A 25 3.61 -6.80 -15.80
C LEU A 25 3.43 -7.14 -17.29
N PHE A 26 3.17 -8.39 -17.64
CA PHE A 26 3.04 -8.81 -19.03
C PHE A 26 1.68 -8.42 -19.60
N PHE A 27 0.60 -8.64 -18.87
CA PHE A 27 -0.77 -8.34 -19.30
C PHE A 27 -1.10 -6.85 -19.25
N HIS A 28 -0.59 -6.10 -18.27
CA HIS A 28 -0.84 -4.65 -18.14
C HIS A 28 0.19 -3.77 -18.86
N ARG A 29 1.04 -4.34 -19.72
CA ARG A 29 1.99 -3.59 -20.57
C ARG A 29 1.33 -2.66 -21.57
N LYS A 30 0.09 -2.97 -21.98
CA LYS A 30 -0.67 -2.17 -22.94
C LYS A 30 -1.66 -1.33 -22.16
N ALA A 31 -1.52 -0.01 -22.25
CA ALA A 31 -2.41 0.97 -21.62
C ALA A 31 -3.82 0.85 -22.19
N LYS A 32 -4.62 -0.02 -21.59
CA LYS A 32 -6.06 -0.11 -21.83
C LYS A 32 -6.74 0.20 -20.51
N GLU A 33 -7.76 1.05 -20.53
CA GLU A 33 -8.56 1.34 -19.35
C GLU A 33 -9.15 0.03 -18.83
N ILE A 34 -8.87 -0.32 -17.57
CA ILE A 34 -9.37 -1.53 -16.94
C ILE A 34 -10.87 -1.34 -16.73
N THR A 35 -11.69 -2.15 -17.39
CA THR A 35 -13.13 -2.11 -17.15
C THR A 35 -13.46 -2.79 -15.84
N PHE A 36 -14.61 -2.47 -15.24
CA PHE A 36 -15.08 -3.14 -14.02
C PHE A 36 -15.12 -4.69 -14.16
N LYS A 37 -15.43 -5.18 -15.37
CA LYS A 37 -15.40 -6.62 -15.67
C LYS A 37 -13.98 -7.18 -15.59
N ASP A 38 -13.00 -6.47 -16.14
CA ASP A 38 -11.60 -6.88 -16.08
C ASP A 38 -11.10 -6.88 -14.62
N ALA A 39 -11.43 -5.83 -13.85
CA ALA A 39 -11.11 -5.75 -12.42
C ALA A 39 -11.68 -6.94 -11.61
N ALA A 40 -12.95 -7.30 -11.86
CA ALA A 40 -13.59 -8.43 -11.20
C ALA A 40 -12.94 -9.78 -11.56
N VAL A 41 -12.62 -10.00 -12.84
CA VAL A 41 -11.93 -11.22 -13.29
C VAL A 41 -10.57 -11.34 -12.61
N TRP A 42 -9.80 -10.25 -12.59
CA TRP A 42 -8.50 -10.23 -11.93
C TRP A 42 -8.61 -10.47 -10.43
N SER A 43 -9.58 -9.88 -9.75
CA SER A 43 -9.85 -10.14 -8.34
C SER A 43 -10.10 -11.64 -8.07
N CYS A 44 -10.91 -12.29 -8.91
CA CYS A 44 -11.14 -13.74 -8.83
C CYS A 44 -9.85 -14.56 -9.05
N VAL A 45 -8.99 -14.15 -9.99
CA VAL A 45 -7.69 -14.82 -10.22
C VAL A 45 -6.81 -14.74 -8.98
N TRP A 46 -6.71 -13.55 -8.38
CA TRP A 46 -5.89 -13.34 -7.18
C TRP A 46 -6.42 -14.09 -5.96
N ILE A 47 -7.74 -14.10 -5.74
CA ILE A 47 -8.37 -14.89 -4.69
C ILE A 47 -8.10 -16.38 -4.91
N THR A 48 -8.26 -16.87 -6.14
CA THR A 48 -8.01 -18.28 -6.48
C THR A 48 -6.55 -18.67 -6.22
N LEU A 49 -5.61 -17.77 -6.52
CA LEU A 49 -4.20 -17.98 -6.25
C LEU A 49 -3.92 -18.08 -4.74
N ALA A 50 -4.49 -17.19 -3.93
CA ALA A 50 -4.37 -17.23 -2.47
C ALA A 50 -4.99 -18.52 -1.89
N LEU A 51 -6.16 -18.95 -2.38
CA LEU A 51 -6.80 -20.21 -1.97
C LEU A 51 -6.02 -21.45 -2.41
N SER A 52 -5.32 -21.38 -3.54
CA SER A 52 -4.43 -22.45 -3.99
C SER A 52 -3.22 -22.58 -3.06
N PHE A 53 -2.66 -21.46 -2.61
CA PHE A 53 -1.60 -21.47 -1.59
C PHE A 53 -2.09 -21.98 -0.24
N TYR A 54 -3.31 -21.62 0.18
CA TYR A 54 -3.97 -22.20 1.34
C TYR A 54 -4.08 -23.73 1.23
N ALA A 55 -4.56 -24.25 0.08
CA ALA A 55 -4.68 -25.69 -0.15
C ALA A 55 -3.31 -26.38 -0.11
N TYR A 56 -2.27 -25.75 -0.67
CA TYR A 56 -0.90 -26.23 -0.56
C TYR A 56 -0.43 -26.34 0.91
N LEU A 57 -0.62 -25.29 1.72
CA LEU A 57 -0.29 -25.33 3.15
C LEU A 57 -1.07 -26.42 3.90
N PHE A 58 -2.34 -26.59 3.56
CA PHE A 58 -3.22 -27.58 4.19
C PHE A 58 -2.75 -29.02 3.91
N LEU A 59 -2.34 -29.30 2.67
CA LEU A 59 -1.92 -30.63 2.24
C LEU A 59 -0.47 -30.97 2.64
N ARG A 60 0.42 -29.97 2.65
CA ARG A 60 1.87 -30.19 2.78
C ARG A 60 2.45 -29.87 4.16
N HIS A 61 1.77 -29.03 4.94
CA HIS A 61 2.20 -28.67 6.28
C HIS A 61 1.17 -29.07 7.32
N SER A 62 0.29 -28.16 7.76
CA SER A 62 -0.75 -28.48 8.72
C SER A 62 -2.03 -27.66 8.50
N PRO A 63 -3.21 -28.22 8.83
CA PRO A 63 -4.46 -27.48 8.82
C PRO A 63 -4.42 -26.20 9.64
N GLN A 64 -3.70 -26.22 10.76
CA GLN A 64 -3.53 -25.06 11.64
C GLN A 64 -2.79 -23.93 10.92
N GLN A 65 -1.66 -24.20 10.28
CA GLN A 65 -0.91 -23.17 9.55
C GLN A 65 -1.67 -22.63 8.34
N ALA A 66 -2.39 -23.52 7.63
CA ALA A 66 -3.26 -23.10 6.56
C ALA A 66 -4.36 -22.15 7.07
N SER A 67 -5.00 -22.46 8.20
CA SER A 67 -6.00 -21.58 8.82
C SER A 67 -5.41 -20.23 9.27
N LEU A 68 -4.20 -20.22 9.82
CA LEU A 68 -3.50 -18.99 10.20
C LEU A 68 -3.20 -18.10 8.99
N PHE A 69 -2.74 -18.69 7.88
CA PHE A 69 -2.57 -17.98 6.61
C PHE A 69 -3.90 -17.43 6.09
N LEU A 70 -4.96 -18.24 6.06
CA LEU A 70 -6.25 -17.79 5.53
C LEU A 70 -6.85 -16.67 6.37
N SER A 71 -6.78 -16.77 7.70
CA SER A 71 -7.23 -15.73 8.61
C SER A 71 -6.44 -14.43 8.43
N GLY A 72 -5.10 -14.53 8.33
CA GLY A 72 -4.24 -13.38 8.05
C GLY A 72 -4.54 -12.75 6.70
N TYR A 73 -4.72 -13.56 5.65
CA TYR A 73 -5.06 -13.09 4.31
C TYR A 73 -6.40 -12.36 4.28
N VAL A 74 -7.45 -12.93 4.89
CA VAL A 74 -8.78 -12.30 4.96
C VAL A 74 -8.72 -11.00 5.76
N LEU A 75 -8.00 -10.98 6.89
CA LEU A 75 -7.82 -9.78 7.70
C LEU A 75 -7.13 -8.66 6.90
N GLU A 76 -5.99 -8.94 6.26
CA GLU A 76 -5.28 -7.95 5.44
C GLU A 76 -6.13 -7.53 4.23
N LYS A 77 -6.87 -8.45 3.61
CA LYS A 77 -7.76 -8.12 2.47
C LYS A 77 -8.89 -7.19 2.88
N ALA A 78 -9.45 -7.36 4.08
CA ALA A 78 -10.49 -6.49 4.63
C ALA A 78 -9.94 -5.09 4.95
N LEU A 79 -8.81 -5.02 5.67
CA LEU A 79 -8.16 -3.75 6.03
C LEU A 79 -7.68 -2.97 4.81
N SER A 80 -7.30 -3.66 3.74
CA SER A 80 -6.86 -3.02 2.51
C SER A 80 -7.96 -2.25 1.75
N ILE A 81 -9.23 -2.57 1.96
CA ILE A 81 -10.35 -1.84 1.33
C ILE A 81 -10.41 -0.41 1.88
N ASP A 82 -10.15 -0.24 3.18
CA ASP A 82 -10.11 1.07 3.82
C ASP A 82 -8.94 1.93 3.28
N ASN A 83 -7.77 1.31 3.12
CA ASN A 83 -6.60 1.96 2.51
C ASN A 83 -6.90 2.49 1.10
N MET A 84 -7.67 1.74 0.31
CA MET A 84 -8.06 2.15 -1.04
C MET A 84 -8.93 3.41 -1.03
N MET A 85 -9.84 3.57 -0.07
CA MET A 85 -10.68 4.77 0.05
C MET A 85 -9.84 6.02 0.28
N VAL A 86 -8.81 5.92 1.12
CA VAL A 86 -7.87 7.02 1.34
C VAL A 86 -7.03 7.31 0.10
N PHE A 87 -6.64 6.29 -0.67
CA PHE A 87 -5.94 6.52 -1.95
C PHE A 87 -6.82 7.25 -2.95
N VAL A 88 -8.10 6.89 -3.08
CA VAL A 88 -9.07 7.59 -3.92
C VAL A 88 -9.23 9.04 -3.48
N ALA A 89 -9.33 9.30 -2.17
CA ALA A 89 -9.40 10.66 -1.62
C ALA A 89 -8.14 11.49 -1.93
N ILE A 90 -6.95 10.88 -1.81
CA ILE A 90 -5.67 11.52 -2.19
C ILE A 90 -5.67 11.82 -3.69
N PHE A 91 -6.05 10.88 -4.57
CA PHE A 91 -6.09 11.17 -6.01
C PHE A 91 -7.08 12.28 -6.36
N ALA A 92 -8.23 12.33 -5.68
CA ALA A 92 -9.21 13.39 -5.84
C ALA A 92 -8.67 14.76 -5.43
N SER A 93 -7.97 14.84 -4.29
CA SER A 93 -7.40 16.11 -3.78
C SER A 93 -6.29 16.66 -4.69
N PHE A 94 -5.50 15.79 -5.32
CA PHE A 94 -4.48 16.17 -6.31
C PHE A 94 -5.03 16.26 -7.75
N ASN A 95 -6.32 16.01 -7.97
CA ASN A 95 -6.98 16.01 -9.29
C ASN A 95 -6.29 15.10 -10.32
N ILE A 96 -5.75 13.96 -9.87
CA ILE A 96 -5.04 12.99 -10.71
C ILE A 96 -6.04 11.99 -11.27
N LYS A 97 -6.08 11.84 -12.60
CA LYS A 97 -7.05 10.99 -13.31
C LYS A 97 -6.37 10.06 -14.32
N GLY A 98 -7.02 8.92 -14.58
CA GLY A 98 -6.67 7.99 -15.65
C GLY A 98 -5.29 7.35 -15.48
N ILE A 99 -4.52 7.32 -16.57
CA ILE A 99 -3.24 6.59 -16.68
C ILE A 99 -2.20 7.01 -15.62
N LEU A 100 -2.30 8.22 -15.07
CA LEU A 100 -1.39 8.70 -14.01
C LEU A 100 -1.66 7.99 -12.67
N GLN A 101 -2.90 7.61 -12.37
CA GLN A 101 -3.24 6.85 -11.16
C GLN A 101 -2.53 5.49 -11.16
N HIS A 102 -2.68 4.72 -12.25
CA HIS A 102 -2.02 3.41 -12.39
C HIS A 102 -0.50 3.49 -12.18
N ARG A 103 0.14 4.54 -12.67
CA ARG A 103 1.58 4.72 -12.48
C ARG A 103 1.94 5.04 -11.03
N ILE A 104 1.18 5.90 -10.36
CA ILE A 104 1.43 6.22 -8.96
C ILE A 104 1.17 5.00 -8.08
N LEU A 105 0.06 4.29 -8.29
CA LEU A 105 -0.25 3.03 -7.62
C LEU A 105 0.85 1.99 -7.81
N TYR A 106 1.44 1.89 -9.01
CA TYR A 106 2.53 0.93 -9.25
C TYR A 106 3.74 1.17 -8.34
N PHE A 107 4.22 2.42 -8.25
CA PHE A 107 5.33 2.75 -7.34
C PHE A 107 4.90 2.68 -5.88
N GLY A 108 3.67 3.12 -5.59
CA GLY A 108 3.01 3.06 -4.29
C GLY A 108 2.98 1.65 -3.71
N ILE A 109 2.63 0.65 -4.52
CA ILE A 109 2.56 -0.75 -4.09
C ILE A 109 3.95 -1.32 -3.82
N ILE A 110 4.96 -0.95 -4.62
CA ILE A 110 6.33 -1.42 -4.41
C ILE A 110 6.87 -0.85 -3.09
N GLY A 111 6.66 0.45 -2.84
CA GLY A 111 7.07 1.07 -1.58
C GLY A 111 6.27 0.50 -0.40
N ALA A 112 4.94 0.40 -0.52
CA ALA A 112 4.08 -0.22 0.49
C ALA A 112 4.52 -1.65 0.84
N LEU A 113 4.83 -2.48 -0.15
CA LEU A 113 5.29 -3.86 0.08
C LEU A 113 6.66 -3.87 0.79
N LEU A 114 7.57 -2.97 0.42
CA LEU A 114 8.87 -2.84 1.07
C LEU A 114 8.73 -2.33 2.52
N PHE A 115 7.93 -1.29 2.75
CA PHE A 115 7.69 -0.75 4.08
C PHE A 115 6.96 -1.75 4.95
N ARG A 116 5.89 -2.39 4.48
CA ARG A 116 5.24 -3.49 5.22
C ARG A 116 6.20 -4.61 5.53
N ALA A 117 7.07 -4.99 4.59
CA ALA A 117 8.05 -6.02 4.85
C ALA A 117 8.99 -5.61 6.01
N LEU A 118 9.44 -4.37 6.00
CA LEU A 118 10.25 -3.79 7.08
C LEU A 118 9.48 -3.71 8.41
N PHE A 119 8.22 -3.25 8.40
CA PHE A 119 7.37 -3.12 9.58
C PHE A 119 7.05 -4.48 10.20
N VAL A 120 6.76 -5.50 9.41
CA VAL A 120 6.57 -6.87 9.91
C VAL A 120 7.86 -7.42 10.49
N ALA A 121 9.01 -7.21 9.83
CA ALA A 121 10.31 -7.65 10.34
C ALA A 121 10.63 -7.03 11.70
N VAL A 122 10.47 -5.71 11.81
CA VAL A 122 10.69 -4.96 13.04
C VAL A 122 9.65 -5.34 14.08
N GLY A 123 8.37 -5.42 13.72
CA GLY A 123 7.26 -5.76 14.62
C GLY A 123 7.43 -7.15 15.23
N THR A 124 7.69 -8.16 14.41
CA THR A 124 7.95 -9.53 14.90
C THR A 124 9.16 -9.59 15.84
N TRP A 125 10.21 -8.81 15.55
CA TRP A 125 11.37 -8.70 16.43
C TRP A 125 11.05 -8.03 17.77
N ILE A 126 10.33 -6.91 17.77
CA ILE A 126 9.95 -6.18 19.01
C ILE A 126 8.99 -7.02 19.86
N PHE A 127 8.01 -7.70 19.26
CA PHE A 127 7.08 -8.56 19.98
C PHE A 127 7.79 -9.74 20.66
N GLY A 128 8.91 -10.21 20.12
CA GLY A 128 9.74 -11.25 20.74
C GLY A 128 10.49 -10.80 22.01
N ILE A 129 10.54 -9.50 22.32
CA ILE A 129 11.30 -8.96 23.46
C ILE A 129 10.54 -9.15 24.78
N SER A 130 9.25 -8.83 24.82
CA SER A 130 8.46 -8.88 26.06
C SER A 130 6.95 -8.87 25.80
N HIS A 131 6.22 -9.68 26.57
CA HIS A 131 4.75 -9.75 26.55
C HIS A 131 4.07 -8.38 26.81
N TRP A 132 4.74 -7.46 27.51
CA TRP A 132 4.22 -6.10 27.75
C TRP A 132 4.11 -5.27 26.46
N VAL A 133 4.97 -5.53 25.47
CA VAL A 133 4.91 -4.87 24.15
C VAL A 133 3.58 -5.18 23.48
N GLU A 134 3.14 -6.44 23.56
CA GLU A 134 1.89 -6.88 22.94
C GLU A 134 0.68 -6.16 23.55
N ALA A 135 0.68 -6.03 24.89
CA ALA A 135 -0.38 -5.33 25.61
C ALA A 135 -0.46 -3.84 25.24
N ILE A 136 0.69 -3.17 25.06
CA ILE A 136 0.75 -1.77 24.62
C ILE A 136 0.19 -1.63 23.20
N PHE A 137 0.60 -2.49 22.27
CA PHE A 137 0.11 -2.45 20.90
C PHE A 137 -1.39 -2.72 20.82
N ALA A 138 -1.89 -3.73 21.54
CA ALA A 138 -3.32 -4.01 21.62
C ALA A 138 -4.11 -2.81 22.18
N ALA A 139 -3.57 -2.11 23.19
CA ALA A 139 -4.19 -0.90 23.74
C ALA A 139 -4.23 0.26 22.72
N ILE A 140 -3.17 0.44 21.91
CA ILE A 140 -3.13 1.46 20.85
C ILE A 140 -4.16 1.15 19.75
N VAL A 141 -4.25 -0.11 19.31
CA VAL A 141 -5.23 -0.54 18.30
C VAL A 141 -6.66 -0.37 18.82
N LEU A 142 -6.93 -0.76 20.07
CA LEU A 142 -8.24 -0.52 20.70
C LEU A 142 -8.57 0.97 20.78
N TRP A 143 -7.61 1.80 21.19
CA TRP A 143 -7.81 3.24 21.31
C TRP A 143 -8.10 3.90 19.95
N THR A 144 -7.37 3.51 18.90
CA THR A 144 -7.58 4.02 17.53
C THR A 144 -8.93 3.58 16.96
N GLY A 145 -9.29 2.30 17.10
CA GLY A 145 -10.60 1.80 16.67
C GLY A 145 -11.77 2.50 17.39
N VAL A 146 -11.66 2.71 18.71
CA VAL A 146 -12.66 3.46 19.49
C VAL A 146 -12.75 4.92 19.03
N LYS A 147 -11.61 5.58 18.80
CA LYS A 147 -11.58 6.97 18.32
C LYS A 147 -12.19 7.11 16.93
N MET A 148 -11.96 6.17 16.02
CA MET A 148 -12.60 6.16 14.69
C MET A 148 -14.11 5.96 14.79
N PHE A 149 -14.56 5.04 15.65
CA PHE A 149 -15.98 4.81 15.89
C PHE A 149 -16.68 6.04 16.49
N MET A 150 -16.02 6.76 17.40
CA MET A 150 -16.57 7.95 18.06
C MET A 150 -16.42 9.24 17.23
N GLY A 151 -15.45 9.30 16.32
CA GLY A 151 -15.18 10.48 15.48
C GLY A 151 -16.02 10.58 14.20
N SER A 152 -17.05 9.74 14.05
CA SER A 152 -17.88 9.66 12.84
C SER A 152 -19.08 10.64 12.83
N GLU A 153 -19.15 11.61 13.77
CA GLU A 153 -20.29 12.54 13.93
C GLU A 153 -19.99 14.03 13.68
N GLU A 154 -18.85 14.41 13.09
CA GLU A 154 -18.67 15.80 12.63
C GLU A 154 -18.85 15.91 11.12
N GLY A 155 -19.83 16.74 10.75
CA GLY A 155 -20.49 16.78 9.46
C GLY A 155 -19.69 17.40 8.32
N ASP A 156 -20.23 17.12 7.13
CA ASP A 156 -20.10 17.82 5.85
C ASP A 156 -19.54 19.24 5.94
N ASP A 157 -18.22 19.37 5.88
CA ASP A 157 -17.54 20.53 5.33
C ASP A 157 -16.42 19.97 4.45
N THR A 158 -16.39 20.41 3.19
CA THR A 158 -15.29 20.12 2.27
C THR A 158 -13.97 20.55 2.92
N GLU A 159 -13.27 19.63 3.56
CA GLU A 159 -11.99 19.90 4.20
C GLU A 159 -10.99 20.37 3.14
N ASP A 160 -10.66 21.65 3.21
CA ASP A 160 -9.57 22.25 2.45
C ASP A 160 -8.25 21.58 2.88
N TYR A 161 -7.89 20.49 2.19
CA TYR A 161 -6.68 19.71 2.42
C TYR A 161 -5.37 20.53 2.29
N SER A 162 -5.43 21.80 1.86
CA SER A 162 -4.26 22.69 1.77
C SER A 162 -3.57 22.94 3.12
N ASN A 163 -4.27 22.74 4.24
CA ASN A 163 -3.73 22.94 5.60
C ASN A 163 -3.29 21.65 6.31
N HIS A 164 -3.44 20.47 5.69
CA HIS A 164 -3.11 19.21 6.33
C HIS A 164 -1.60 19.12 6.63
N TRP A 165 -1.23 18.51 7.77
CA TRP A 165 0.17 18.41 8.22
C TRP A 165 1.09 17.77 7.17
N SER A 166 0.54 16.85 6.38
CA SER A 166 1.19 16.18 5.25
C SER A 166 1.61 17.18 4.14
N VAL A 167 0.77 18.15 3.79
CA VAL A 167 1.08 19.20 2.80
C VAL A 167 2.14 20.16 3.31
N ARG A 168 2.12 20.49 4.61
CA ARG A 168 3.14 21.33 5.25
C ARG A 168 4.50 20.64 5.34
N LEU A 169 4.51 19.35 5.67
CA LEU A 169 5.74 18.56 5.73
C LEU A 169 6.36 18.38 4.33
N ALA A 170 5.52 18.12 3.32
CA ALA A 170 5.97 18.00 1.94
C ALA A 170 6.54 19.32 1.38
N ASN A 171 5.90 20.46 1.66
CA ASN A 171 6.40 21.79 1.29
C ASN A 171 7.72 22.18 1.97
N ARG A 172 8.06 21.54 3.09
CA ARG A 172 9.32 21.78 3.82
C ARG A 172 10.50 20.99 3.24
N ILE A 173 10.23 19.92 2.51
CA ILE A 173 11.26 19.02 1.95
C ILE A 173 11.64 19.44 0.51
N MET A 174 10.69 19.91 -0.31
CA MET A 174 10.99 20.43 -1.65
C MET A 174 9.91 21.40 -2.16
N PRO A 175 10.26 22.51 -2.84
CA PRO A 175 9.27 23.38 -3.47
C PRO A 175 8.51 22.65 -4.59
N VAL A 176 7.19 22.75 -4.51
CA VAL A 176 6.21 22.04 -5.34
C VAL A 176 5.81 22.90 -6.53
N THR A 177 5.72 22.32 -7.73
CA THR A 177 5.08 23.00 -8.86
C THR A 177 3.55 23.01 -8.72
N PRO A 178 2.85 24.12 -8.98
CA PRO A 178 1.39 24.22 -8.81
C PRO A 178 0.58 23.44 -9.87
N ARG A 179 1.20 22.86 -10.91
CA ARG A 179 0.51 22.10 -11.97
C ARG A 179 1.16 20.75 -12.26
N LEU A 180 0.36 19.80 -12.74
CA LEU A 180 0.80 18.49 -13.21
C LEU A 180 1.67 18.64 -14.46
N MET A 181 2.96 18.28 -14.36
CA MET A 181 3.94 18.39 -15.44
C MET A 181 4.09 17.07 -16.23
N GLY A 182 2.96 16.52 -16.67
CA GLY A 182 2.91 15.28 -17.45
C GLY A 182 3.40 14.05 -16.67
N HIS A 183 4.31 13.27 -17.28
CA HIS A 183 4.72 11.94 -16.81
C HIS A 183 5.97 11.88 -15.92
N HIS A 184 6.58 13.01 -15.53
CA HIS A 184 7.84 12.99 -14.79
C HIS A 184 7.59 13.26 -13.30
N PHE A 185 8.16 12.45 -12.39
CA PHE A 185 8.04 12.63 -10.94
C PHE A 185 8.80 13.87 -10.44
N VAL A 186 9.96 14.13 -11.04
CA VAL A 186 10.80 15.30 -10.75
C VAL A 186 11.08 16.00 -12.05
N VAL A 187 11.03 17.34 -12.03
CA VAL A 187 11.31 18.15 -13.22
C VAL A 187 12.52 19.04 -12.96
N SER A 188 13.46 19.04 -13.91
CA SER A 188 14.58 19.98 -13.88
C SER A 188 14.10 21.40 -14.14
N ARG A 189 14.78 22.38 -13.55
CA ARG A 189 14.44 23.80 -13.61
C ARG A 189 14.10 24.32 -15.02
N LYS A 190 14.87 23.95 -16.05
CA LYS A 190 14.62 24.40 -17.43
C LYS A 190 13.23 24.00 -17.93
N HIS A 191 12.81 22.76 -17.67
CA HIS A 191 11.52 22.26 -18.11
C HIS A 191 10.36 22.82 -17.27
N ALA A 192 10.59 23.05 -15.97
CA ALA A 192 9.61 23.73 -15.12
C ALA A 192 9.39 25.19 -15.56
N GLU A 193 10.47 25.92 -15.89
CA GLU A 193 10.41 27.29 -16.42
C GLU A 193 9.74 27.35 -17.80
N ASP A 194 10.01 26.40 -18.71
CA ASP A 194 9.38 26.31 -20.03
C ASP A 194 7.86 26.07 -19.94
N VAL A 195 7.42 25.21 -19.02
CA VAL A 195 5.98 24.95 -18.80
C VAL A 195 5.32 26.11 -18.06
N ALA A 196 6.00 26.72 -17.08
CA ALA A 196 5.52 27.93 -16.39
C ALA A 196 5.31 29.11 -17.35
N HIS A 197 6.20 29.28 -18.33
CA HIS A 197 6.10 30.31 -19.35
C HIS A 197 4.98 30.03 -20.37
N LYS A 198 4.70 28.77 -20.70
CA LYS A 198 3.60 28.38 -21.59
C LYS A 198 2.22 28.44 -20.94
N GLU A 199 2.14 28.14 -19.65
CA GLU A 199 0.87 28.00 -18.91
C GLU A 199 0.55 29.20 -18.00
N GLY A 200 1.47 30.19 -17.92
CA GLY A 200 1.23 31.48 -17.27
C GLY A 200 1.15 31.42 -15.74
N PHE A 201 2.00 30.63 -15.07
CA PHE A 201 2.04 30.57 -13.60
C PHE A 201 3.46 30.82 -13.04
N SER A 202 3.53 31.34 -11.82
CA SER A 202 4.78 31.64 -11.13
C SER A 202 5.35 30.41 -10.43
N LEU A 203 6.62 30.10 -10.65
CA LEU A 203 7.32 29.06 -9.89
C LEU A 203 7.73 29.59 -8.50
N PRO A 204 7.64 28.78 -7.43
CA PRO A 204 8.25 29.12 -6.15
C PRO A 204 9.78 29.19 -6.27
N LYS A 205 10.43 29.84 -5.28
CA LYS A 205 11.87 30.19 -5.19
C LYS A 205 12.84 29.29 -5.98
N ARG A 206 13.90 29.91 -6.53
CA ARG A 206 15.05 29.32 -7.24
C ARG A 206 15.49 27.97 -6.63
N ALA A 207 14.96 26.87 -7.17
CA ALA A 207 15.35 25.52 -6.86
C ALA A 207 15.95 24.85 -8.11
N VAL A 208 16.93 23.97 -7.91
CA VAL A 208 17.59 23.25 -9.02
C VAL A 208 16.66 22.20 -9.64
N MET A 209 15.76 21.63 -8.83
CA MET A 209 14.72 20.70 -9.22
C MET A 209 13.41 21.01 -8.51
N TYR A 210 12.29 20.73 -9.16
CA TYR A 210 10.94 20.88 -8.60
C TYR A 210 10.24 19.52 -8.50
N ALA A 211 9.54 19.30 -7.38
CA ALA A 211 8.67 18.14 -7.21
C ALA A 211 7.36 18.38 -7.97
N THR A 212 6.92 17.38 -8.72
CA THR A 212 5.58 17.41 -9.34
C THR A 212 4.50 17.01 -8.35
N PRO A 213 3.24 17.41 -8.58
CA PRO A 213 2.10 16.91 -7.80
C PRO A 213 2.00 15.37 -7.81
N MET A 214 2.51 14.69 -8.83
CA MET A 214 2.58 13.23 -8.91
C MET A 214 3.52 12.64 -7.84
N LEU A 215 4.69 13.24 -7.61
CA LEU A 215 5.62 12.79 -6.57
C LEU A 215 5.08 13.06 -5.17
N LEU A 216 4.41 14.19 -4.98
CA LEU A 216 3.74 14.48 -3.71
C LEU A 216 2.62 13.49 -3.42
N CYS A 217 1.77 13.24 -4.42
CA CYS A 217 0.71 12.25 -4.31
C CYS A 217 1.27 10.86 -3.97
N LEU A 218 2.35 10.45 -4.64
CA LEU A 218 3.06 9.20 -4.31
C LEU A 218 3.56 9.20 -2.85
N MET A 219 4.23 10.27 -2.40
CA MET A 219 4.69 10.37 -1.02
C MET A 219 3.53 10.35 -0.01
N CYS A 220 2.42 11.01 -0.30
CA CYS A 220 1.23 10.96 0.55
C CYS A 220 0.68 9.53 0.64
N ILE A 221 0.62 8.80 -0.47
CA ILE A 221 0.20 7.40 -0.50
C ILE A 221 1.13 6.52 0.32
N GLU A 222 2.44 6.64 0.15
CA GLU A 222 3.44 5.87 0.91
C GLU A 222 3.37 6.17 2.42
N ILE A 223 3.24 7.44 2.80
CA ILE A 223 3.09 7.85 4.20
C ILE A 223 1.78 7.30 4.78
N SER A 224 0.69 7.40 4.03
CA SER A 224 -0.59 6.82 4.44
C SER A 224 -0.51 5.31 4.62
N ASP A 225 0.15 4.58 3.71
CA ASP A 225 0.33 3.12 3.85
C ASP A 225 1.16 2.74 5.08
N VAL A 226 2.21 3.51 5.37
CA VAL A 226 2.99 3.35 6.60
C VAL A 226 2.11 3.59 7.84
N ILE A 227 1.26 4.61 7.83
CA ILE A 227 0.30 4.87 8.91
C ILE A 227 -0.69 3.71 9.06
N PHE A 228 -1.24 3.18 7.96
CA PHE A 228 -2.14 2.02 8.01
C PHE A 228 -1.45 0.74 8.50
N SER A 229 -0.17 0.58 8.19
CA SER A 229 0.63 -0.55 8.68
C SER A 229 0.74 -0.56 10.21
N PHE A 230 0.59 0.59 10.89
CA PHE A 230 0.55 0.61 12.36
C PHE A 230 -0.70 -0.03 12.97
N ASP A 231 -1.79 -0.14 12.22
CA ASP A 231 -3.00 -0.84 12.66
C ASP A 231 -2.98 -2.30 12.15
N SER A 232 -2.70 -2.49 10.86
CA SER A 232 -2.81 -3.81 10.24
C SER A 232 -1.72 -4.79 10.71
N VAL A 233 -0.47 -4.34 10.90
CA VAL A 233 0.65 -5.21 11.27
C VAL A 233 0.50 -5.80 12.69
N PRO A 234 0.16 -5.01 13.72
CA PRO A 234 -0.15 -5.57 15.03
C PRO A 234 -1.34 -6.53 15.00
N ALA A 235 -2.38 -6.22 14.22
CA ALA A 235 -3.56 -7.07 14.09
C ALA A 235 -3.21 -8.44 13.48
N ILE A 236 -2.41 -8.49 12.41
CA ILE A 236 -1.98 -9.76 11.81
C ILE A 236 -0.99 -10.53 12.69
N ILE A 237 -0.09 -9.85 13.41
CA ILE A 237 0.83 -10.48 14.37
C ILE A 237 0.06 -11.09 15.55
N ALA A 238 -1.09 -10.52 15.92
CA ALA A 238 -1.99 -11.10 16.92
C ALA A 238 -2.67 -12.38 16.42
N VAL A 239 -2.90 -12.52 15.11
CA VAL A 239 -3.40 -13.76 14.49
C VAL A 239 -2.31 -14.83 14.42
N THR A 240 -1.12 -14.47 13.93
CA THR A 240 -0.01 -15.43 13.78
C THR A 240 1.33 -14.78 14.09
N LYS A 241 2.11 -15.46 14.95
CA LYS A 241 3.48 -15.05 15.30
C LYS A 241 4.52 -15.58 14.30
N GLU A 242 4.13 -16.47 13.39
CA GLU A 242 5.00 -17.03 12.37
C GLU A 242 5.27 -16.00 11.26
N PRO A 243 6.48 -15.41 11.18
CA PRO A 243 6.74 -14.29 10.26
C PRO A 243 6.47 -14.66 8.81
N PHE A 244 6.79 -15.91 8.43
CA PHE A 244 6.52 -16.42 7.08
C PHE A 244 5.04 -16.33 6.70
N LEU A 245 4.14 -16.74 7.60
CA LEU A 245 2.69 -16.71 7.34
C LEU A 245 2.16 -15.28 7.32
N VAL A 246 2.71 -14.38 8.16
CA VAL A 246 2.40 -12.94 8.10
C VAL A 246 2.77 -12.37 6.73
N TYR A 247 4.02 -12.57 6.28
CA TYR A 247 4.47 -12.07 4.98
C TYR A 247 3.67 -12.64 3.82
N ALA A 248 3.42 -13.95 3.82
CA ALA A 248 2.64 -14.58 2.76
C ALA A 248 1.25 -13.95 2.67
N SER A 249 0.55 -13.81 3.80
CA SER A 249 -0.79 -13.22 3.86
C SER A 249 -0.84 -11.80 3.30
N VAL A 250 0.10 -10.96 3.74
CA VAL A 250 0.24 -9.57 3.28
C VAL A 250 0.48 -9.50 1.77
N ILE A 251 1.43 -10.30 1.25
CA ILE A 251 1.78 -10.26 -0.17
C ILE A 251 0.59 -10.71 -1.03
N PHE A 252 -0.09 -11.79 -0.67
CA PHE A 252 -1.27 -12.25 -1.40
C PHE A 252 -2.42 -11.24 -1.34
N ALA A 253 -2.62 -10.55 -0.22
CA ALA A 253 -3.63 -9.50 -0.09
C ALA A 253 -3.33 -8.30 -1.01
N ILE A 254 -2.09 -7.81 -1.01
CA ILE A 254 -1.65 -6.65 -1.79
C ILE A 254 -1.65 -6.93 -3.29
N LEU A 255 -1.14 -8.08 -3.72
CA LEU A 255 -1.13 -8.46 -5.15
C LEU A 255 -2.56 -8.45 -5.73
N GLY A 256 -3.56 -8.81 -4.92
CA GLY A 256 -4.95 -8.80 -5.32
C GLY A 256 -5.61 -7.42 -5.42
N LEU A 257 -4.95 -6.33 -5.07
CA LEU A 257 -5.51 -4.96 -5.12
C LEU A 257 -5.06 -4.16 -6.35
N ARG A 258 -4.01 -4.61 -7.07
CA ARG A 258 -3.43 -3.86 -8.19
C ARG A 258 -4.40 -3.63 -9.36
N ASN A 259 -5.45 -4.43 -9.46
CA ASN A 259 -6.38 -4.41 -10.60
C ASN A 259 -7.75 -3.82 -10.28
N LEU A 260 -7.92 -3.22 -9.09
CA LEU A 260 -9.12 -2.47 -8.70
C LEU A 260 -9.02 -0.99 -9.10
#